data_AF-A0A2V6C0H1-F1
#
_entry.id   AF-A0A2V6C0H1-F1
#
_cell.length_a   1.000
_cell.length_b   1.000
_cell.length_c   1.000
_cell.angle_alpha   90.00
_cell.angle_beta   90.00
_cell.angle_gamma   90.00
#
_symmetry.space_group_name_H-M   'P 1'
#
loop_
_entity.id
_entity.type
_entity.pdbx_description
1 polymer ?
#
loop_
_entity_poly.entity_id
_entity_poly.type
_entity_poly.pdbx_seq_one_letter_code
_entity_poly.pdbx_strand_id
1 'polypeptide(L)'
;MEIGSPNSQPSFICVHLYYLVELQFSGLLGNKPAMKNKVLHRHARIKPAILVIAFSVTIASVRAAETPPKPLFPDAAPVCPCESLARVSLPNTTIDSAAIDSSDGSCRVTATVTHPPSGDRVKVFIGLPATNWNGRFRGTGGGGFLGGSANNLRGPVTQGYAAGATDTGHEGGSGSFALDASGRLNWQSIVDNAYLGIHEMTVVGKALTKEYYGKAPRYSYFVGGSTGGRQGLMEAQRYPNDYDGIVSACPAINWQRFLPADLW
;
A
#
# COMPACT_ATOMS: atom_id res chain seq x y z
N MET A 1 -33.15 -7.99 21.77
CA MET A 1 -33.06 -9.45 22.00
C MET A 1 -31.71 -9.90 21.45
N GLU A 2 -30.96 -10.65 22.25
CA GLU A 2 -29.51 -10.97 22.18
C GLU A 2 -28.99 -11.30 20.77
N ILE A 3 -27.91 -10.66 20.29
CA ILE A 3 -26.47 -10.98 20.44
C ILE A 3 -26.12 -12.45 20.14
N GLY A 4 -25.56 -12.66 18.94
CA GLY A 4 -24.80 -13.86 18.54
C GLY A 4 -23.78 -13.49 17.46
N SER A 5 -22.51 -13.71 17.76
CA SER A 5 -21.29 -13.46 16.95
C SER A 5 -20.43 -14.73 17.03
N PRO A 6 -19.34 -14.95 16.26
CA PRO A 6 -18.99 -14.53 14.90
C PRO A 6 -18.63 -15.76 14.02
N ASN A 7 -18.71 -15.63 12.69
CA ASN A 7 -17.87 -16.43 11.78
C ASN A 7 -17.70 -15.69 10.45
N SER A 8 -17.00 -14.56 10.49
CA SER A 8 -16.43 -13.94 9.30
C SER A 8 -15.09 -14.63 9.00
N GLN A 9 -15.08 -15.51 8.01
CA GLN A 9 -13.85 -15.92 7.33
C GLN A 9 -13.48 -14.81 6.33
N PRO A 10 -12.44 -13.98 6.56
CA PRO A 10 -11.92 -13.17 5.47
C PRO A 10 -11.19 -14.10 4.51
N SER A 11 -11.53 -14.00 3.23
CA SER A 11 -10.88 -14.58 2.06
C SER A 11 -9.40 -14.96 2.26
N PHE A 12 -9.18 -16.23 2.64
CA PHE A 12 -7.86 -16.85 2.83
C PHE A 12 -6.94 -16.73 1.59
N ILE A 13 -7.50 -16.44 0.41
CA ILE A 13 -6.80 -16.37 -0.87
C ILE A 13 -5.92 -15.10 -0.99
N CYS A 14 -6.36 -13.92 -0.51
CA CYS A 14 -5.61 -12.67 -0.72
C CYS A 14 -4.46 -12.51 0.29
N VAL A 15 -4.61 -13.02 1.53
CA VAL A 15 -3.50 -13.06 2.51
C VAL A 15 -2.42 -14.07 2.05
N HIS A 16 -2.81 -15.23 1.50
CA HIS A 16 -1.84 -16.20 0.96
C HIS A 16 -1.10 -15.66 -0.27
N LEU A 17 -1.77 -14.90 -1.15
CA LEU A 17 -1.09 -14.32 -2.32
C LEU A 17 -0.09 -13.21 -1.96
N TYR A 18 -0.35 -12.41 -0.93
CA TYR A 18 0.61 -11.40 -0.45
C TYR A 18 1.94 -12.04 -0.05
N TYR A 19 1.92 -13.21 0.59
CA TYR A 19 3.12 -13.99 0.92
C TYR A 19 3.74 -14.70 -0.30
N LEU A 20 2.96 -15.10 -1.30
CA LEU A 20 3.45 -15.83 -2.48
C LEU A 20 4.19 -14.93 -3.50
N VAL A 21 3.81 -13.64 -3.61
CA VAL A 21 4.52 -12.70 -4.49
C VAL A 21 5.94 -12.41 -4.00
N GLU A 22 6.18 -12.39 -2.68
CA GLU A 22 7.55 -12.30 -2.11
C GLU A 22 8.40 -13.55 -2.42
N LEU A 23 7.79 -14.72 -2.64
CA LEU A 23 8.51 -15.99 -2.84
C LEU A 23 8.88 -16.28 -4.31
N GLN A 24 8.17 -15.70 -5.29
CA GLN A 24 8.33 -16.05 -6.71
C GLN A 24 9.55 -15.42 -7.40
N PHE A 25 10.22 -14.42 -6.80
CA PHE A 25 11.39 -13.78 -7.41
C PHE A 25 12.72 -14.55 -7.26
N SER A 26 12.74 -15.65 -6.51
CA SER A 26 13.99 -16.35 -6.15
C SER A 26 14.27 -17.67 -6.88
N GLY A 27 13.55 -18.03 -7.95
CA GLY A 27 13.81 -19.35 -8.55
C GLY A 27 13.16 -19.64 -9.89
N LEU A 28 13.61 -19.01 -10.97
CA LEU A 28 13.38 -19.53 -12.32
C LEU A 28 14.63 -19.35 -13.22
N LEU A 29 15.70 -20.07 -12.89
CA LEU A 29 16.67 -20.58 -13.86
C LEU A 29 16.78 -22.10 -13.65
N GLY A 30 16.18 -22.89 -14.54
CA GLY A 30 16.25 -24.36 -14.44
C GLY A 30 15.42 -25.11 -15.49
N ASN A 31 16.12 -25.57 -16.52
CA ASN A 31 15.75 -26.44 -17.65
C ASN A 31 14.47 -27.30 -17.58
N LYS A 32 13.68 -27.24 -18.67
CA LYS A 32 12.70 -28.26 -19.07
C LYS A 32 13.37 -29.35 -19.94
N PRO A 33 12.95 -30.63 -19.83
CA PRO A 33 12.97 -31.53 -20.97
C PRO A 33 11.54 -31.90 -21.43
N ALA A 34 11.42 -32.03 -22.75
CA ALA A 34 10.20 -32.35 -23.48
C ALA A 34 9.78 -33.82 -23.33
N MET A 35 8.48 -34.09 -23.39
CA MET A 35 7.94 -35.44 -23.62
C MET A 35 6.96 -35.48 -24.79
N LYS A 36 7.19 -36.46 -25.67
CA LYS A 36 6.55 -36.70 -26.96
C LYS A 36 5.18 -37.38 -26.80
N ASN A 37 4.25 -37.01 -27.68
CA ASN A 37 2.96 -37.66 -27.88
C ASN A 37 3.10 -39.14 -28.30
N LYS A 38 2.34 -40.02 -27.66
CA LYS A 38 1.80 -41.25 -28.27
C LYS A 38 0.34 -41.42 -27.87
N VAL A 39 -0.54 -41.35 -28.86
CA VAL A 39 -1.96 -41.68 -28.77
C VAL A 39 -2.09 -43.20 -28.84
N LEU A 40 -2.80 -43.81 -27.89
CA LEU A 40 -3.34 -45.16 -28.03
C LEU A 40 -4.76 -45.20 -27.46
N HIS A 41 -5.73 -45.34 -28.35
CA HIS A 41 -7.14 -45.55 -28.01
C HIS A 41 -7.35 -46.97 -27.45
N ARG A 42 -7.88 -47.08 -26.23
CA ARG A 42 -8.62 -48.26 -25.77
C ARG A 42 -9.62 -47.85 -24.70
N HIS A 43 -10.90 -48.06 -24.98
CA HIS A 43 -12.01 -47.83 -24.07
C HIS A 43 -12.04 -48.90 -22.99
N ALA A 44 -11.66 -48.55 -21.76
CA ALA A 44 -11.98 -49.31 -20.56
C ALA A 44 -12.77 -48.40 -19.61
N ARG A 45 -14.01 -48.80 -19.28
CA ARG A 45 -14.84 -48.12 -18.28
C ARG A 45 -14.21 -48.31 -16.89
N ILE A 46 -13.45 -47.31 -16.45
CA ILE A 46 -12.88 -47.23 -15.10
C ILE A 46 -13.81 -46.33 -14.28
N LYS A 47 -14.40 -46.86 -13.20
CA LYS A 47 -15.14 -46.04 -12.22
C LYS A 47 -14.16 -45.02 -11.61
N PRO A 48 -14.48 -43.71 -11.53
CA PRO A 48 -13.56 -42.75 -10.96
C PRO A 48 -13.59 -42.91 -9.43
N ALA A 49 -12.65 -43.69 -8.89
CA ALA A 49 -12.25 -43.51 -7.50
C ALA A 49 -11.43 -42.22 -7.47
N ILE A 50 -12.01 -41.16 -6.90
CA ILE A 50 -11.31 -39.90 -6.66
C ILE A 50 -10.26 -40.18 -5.59
N LEU A 51 -9.01 -40.40 -6.02
CA LEU A 51 -7.86 -40.46 -5.15
C LEU A 51 -7.44 -39.01 -4.84
N VAL A 52 -7.89 -38.48 -3.70
CA VAL A 52 -7.41 -37.20 -3.17
C VAL A 52 -6.00 -37.42 -2.65
N ILE A 53 -4.99 -37.17 -3.48
CA ILE A 53 -3.60 -37.09 -3.04
C ILE A 53 -3.42 -35.74 -2.35
N ALA A 54 -3.50 -35.73 -1.02
CA ALA A 54 -3.10 -34.57 -0.22
C ALA A 54 -1.57 -34.42 -0.33
N PHE A 55 -1.11 -33.57 -1.24
CA PHE A 55 0.27 -33.09 -1.23
C PHE A 55 0.39 -32.09 -0.08
N SER A 56 0.74 -32.58 1.11
CA SER A 56 1.16 -31.74 2.23
C SER A 56 2.54 -31.17 1.92
N VAL A 57 2.60 -30.10 1.13
CA VAL A 57 3.81 -29.30 0.97
C VAL A 57 3.94 -28.47 2.26
N THR A 58 4.77 -28.94 3.18
CA THR A 58 5.26 -28.11 4.28
C THR A 58 6.21 -27.06 3.71
N ILE A 59 5.64 -25.92 3.30
CA ILE A 59 6.45 -24.74 2.96
C ILE A 59 6.96 -24.20 4.29
N ALA A 60 8.20 -24.55 4.64
CA ALA A 60 8.90 -23.83 5.70
C ALA A 60 9.07 -22.39 5.22
N SER A 61 8.31 -21.46 5.79
CA SER A 61 8.44 -20.03 5.55
C SER A 61 9.76 -19.53 6.11
N VAL A 62 10.84 -19.68 5.34
CA VAL A 62 12.06 -18.92 5.59
C VAL A 62 11.73 -17.49 5.18
N ARG A 63 11.37 -16.65 6.16
CA ARG A 63 11.45 -15.20 5.99
C ARG A 63 12.93 -14.87 5.81
N ALA A 64 13.41 -14.89 4.57
CA ALA A 64 14.63 -14.16 4.26
C ALA A 64 14.30 -12.70 4.56
N ALA A 65 14.86 -12.15 5.64
CA ALA A 65 14.84 -10.72 5.85
C ALA A 65 15.54 -10.10 4.64
N GLU A 66 14.78 -9.52 3.73
CA GLU A 66 15.31 -8.88 2.54
C GLU A 66 16.28 -7.80 3.03
N THR A 67 17.55 -7.94 2.66
CA THR A 67 18.59 -7.05 3.15
C THR A 67 18.23 -5.63 2.69
N PRO A 68 18.20 -4.62 3.57
CA PRO A 68 17.81 -3.27 3.19
C PRO A 68 18.60 -2.82 1.96
N PRO A 69 17.94 -2.24 0.94
CA PRO A 69 18.62 -1.88 -0.28
C PRO A 69 19.72 -0.87 0.03
N LYS A 70 20.88 -1.04 -0.61
CA LYS A 70 22.04 -0.17 -0.40
C LYS A 70 21.63 1.30 -0.58
N PRO A 71 22.09 2.22 0.30
CA PRO A 71 21.87 3.64 0.13
C PRO A 71 22.37 4.14 -1.23
N LEU A 72 21.56 4.97 -1.89
CA LEU A 72 21.90 5.57 -3.18
C LEU A 72 22.80 6.79 -3.04
N PHE A 73 22.73 7.47 -1.91
CA PHE A 73 23.58 8.60 -1.59
C PHE A 73 24.64 8.20 -0.56
N PRO A 74 25.92 8.59 -0.75
CA PRO A 74 26.98 8.33 0.22
C PRO A 74 26.79 9.12 1.53
N ASP A 75 26.09 10.25 1.47
CA ASP A 75 25.66 11.05 2.62
C ASP A 75 24.17 11.38 2.49
N ALA A 76 23.36 10.63 3.24
CA ALA A 76 21.90 10.70 3.26
C ALA A 76 21.38 11.15 4.64
N ALA A 77 22.22 11.83 5.42
CA ALA A 77 21.84 12.36 6.72
C ALA A 77 20.83 13.52 6.58
N PRO A 78 19.95 13.74 7.57
CA PRO A 78 19.10 14.92 7.59
C PRO A 78 19.92 16.22 7.63
N VAL A 79 19.48 17.22 6.86
CA VAL A 79 20.12 18.56 6.81
C VAL A 79 19.46 19.56 7.76
N CYS A 80 18.34 19.19 8.37
CA CYS A 80 17.60 19.99 9.35
C CYS A 80 16.98 19.09 10.43
N PRO A 81 16.66 19.64 11.62
CA PRO A 81 15.97 18.87 12.67
C PRO A 81 14.51 18.62 12.28
N CYS A 82 13.93 17.50 12.77
CA CYS A 82 12.58 17.07 12.42
C CYS A 82 11.53 18.16 12.67
N GLU A 83 11.63 18.85 13.81
CA GLU A 83 10.70 19.87 14.26
C GLU A 83 10.67 21.08 13.32
N SER A 84 11.72 21.27 12.50
CA SER A 84 11.74 22.34 11.50
C SER A 84 10.77 22.10 10.35
N LEU A 85 10.38 20.85 10.08
CA LEU A 85 9.41 20.51 9.03
C LEU A 85 8.02 21.06 9.33
N ALA A 86 7.69 21.34 10.61
CA ALA A 86 6.44 22.00 11.00
C ALA A 86 6.26 23.40 10.39
N ARG A 87 7.34 24.01 9.87
CA ARG A 87 7.32 25.34 9.24
C ARG A 87 7.35 25.28 7.72
N VAL A 88 7.40 24.09 7.11
CA VAL A 88 7.39 23.95 5.66
C VAL A 88 6.02 24.37 5.13
N SER A 89 6.02 25.27 4.14
CA SER A 89 4.80 25.73 3.47
C SER A 89 4.64 24.96 2.16
N LEU A 90 3.50 24.28 2.03
CA LEU A 90 3.10 23.58 0.83
C LEU A 90 1.71 24.06 0.40
N PRO A 91 1.37 24.07 -0.91
CA PRO A 91 0.06 24.47 -1.39
C PRO A 91 -1.04 23.66 -0.71
N ASN A 92 -2.10 24.33 -0.24
CA ASN A 92 -3.30 23.72 0.32
C ASN A 92 -3.04 22.69 1.44
N THR A 93 -1.89 22.78 2.10
CA THR A 93 -1.41 21.79 3.07
C THR A 93 -0.98 22.50 4.34
N THR A 94 -1.47 22.03 5.47
CA THR A 94 -1.05 22.44 6.81
C THR A 94 -0.25 21.32 7.45
N ILE A 95 0.95 21.60 7.96
CA ILE A 95 1.69 20.63 8.77
C ILE A 95 1.17 20.68 10.20
N ASP A 96 0.46 19.63 10.62
CA ASP A 96 -0.16 19.54 11.94
C ASP A 96 0.87 19.20 13.03
N SER A 97 1.84 18.36 12.71
CA SER A 97 2.92 17.97 13.64
C SER A 97 4.17 17.49 12.93
N ALA A 98 5.33 17.69 13.54
CA ALA A 98 6.61 17.09 13.13
C ALA A 98 7.44 16.77 14.38
N ALA A 99 7.68 15.49 14.66
CA ALA A 99 8.40 15.04 15.86
C ALA A 99 9.11 13.71 15.64
N ILE A 100 10.16 13.44 16.42
CA ILE A 100 10.83 12.14 16.44
C ILE A 100 9.97 11.10 17.14
N ASP A 101 9.73 9.97 16.47
CA ASP A 101 9.10 8.77 17.02
C ASP A 101 10.08 8.06 17.94
N SER A 102 9.73 7.90 19.21
CA SER A 102 10.62 7.24 20.19
C SER A 102 10.78 5.74 19.94
N SER A 103 9.91 5.10 19.16
CA SER A 103 9.93 3.65 18.93
C SER A 103 10.91 3.22 17.84
N ASP A 104 11.15 4.07 16.83
CA ASP A 104 12.06 3.77 15.72
C ASP A 104 13.04 4.90 15.36
N GLY A 105 12.98 6.03 16.08
CA GLY A 105 13.86 7.19 15.88
C GLY A 105 13.60 7.96 14.59
N SER A 106 12.52 7.65 13.85
CA SER A 106 12.19 8.36 12.62
C SER A 106 11.49 9.68 12.89
N CYS A 107 11.67 10.65 11.99
CA CYS A 107 10.88 11.87 11.99
C CYS A 107 9.48 11.57 11.43
N ARG A 108 8.45 11.79 12.24
CA ARG A 108 7.03 11.64 11.88
C ARG A 108 6.45 13.01 11.62
N VAL A 109 5.82 13.15 10.45
CA VAL A 109 5.09 14.36 10.09
C VAL A 109 3.64 13.98 9.82
N THR A 110 2.70 14.70 10.43
CA THR A 110 1.28 14.66 10.05
C THR A 110 0.94 15.97 9.39
N ALA A 111 0.28 15.90 8.24
CA ALA A 111 -0.21 17.06 7.52
C ALA A 111 -1.67 16.87 7.13
N THR A 112 -2.40 17.96 6.99
CA THR A 112 -3.75 17.97 6.42
C THR A 112 -3.75 18.74 5.12
N VAL A 113 -4.22 18.10 4.05
CA VAL A 113 -4.49 18.73 2.75
C VAL A 113 -5.98 19.06 2.66
N THR A 114 -6.32 20.21 2.06
CA THR A 114 -7.72 20.69 1.96
C THR A 114 -8.02 21.26 0.58
N HIS A 115 -9.25 21.10 0.09
CA HIS A 115 -9.69 21.70 -1.18
C HIS A 115 -10.78 22.75 -0.93
N PRO A 116 -10.50 24.05 -1.06
CA PRO A 116 -11.55 25.05 -1.11
C PRO A 116 -12.33 24.97 -2.44
N PRO A 117 -13.67 25.04 -2.44
CA PRO A 117 -14.56 25.31 -1.31
C PRO A 117 -15.16 24.06 -0.63
N SER A 118 -14.76 22.83 -0.99
CA SER A 118 -15.35 21.59 -0.45
C SER A 118 -15.09 21.38 1.04
N GLY A 119 -13.97 21.89 1.57
CA GLY A 119 -13.67 21.85 3.01
C GLY A 119 -13.36 20.46 3.54
N ASP A 120 -13.08 19.50 2.66
CA ASP A 120 -12.53 18.19 2.96
C ASP A 120 -11.14 18.31 3.62
N ARG A 121 -10.75 17.25 4.31
CA ARG A 121 -9.51 17.20 5.09
C ARG A 121 -8.87 15.83 4.90
N VAL A 122 -7.87 15.75 4.03
CA VAL A 122 -7.10 14.53 3.79
C VAL A 122 -5.88 14.54 4.71
N LYS A 123 -5.80 13.61 5.66
CA LYS A 123 -4.59 13.46 6.48
C LYS A 123 -3.53 12.69 5.71
N VAL A 124 -2.33 13.22 5.74
CA VAL A 124 -1.12 12.64 5.19
C VAL A 124 -0.15 12.39 6.34
N PHE A 125 0.38 11.17 6.39
CA PHE A 125 1.35 10.73 7.38
C PHE A 125 2.65 10.42 6.67
N ILE A 126 3.74 11.07 7.07
CA ILE A 126 5.08 10.88 6.51
C ILE A 126 6.03 10.38 7.60
N GLY A 127 6.86 9.40 7.25
CA GLY A 127 7.92 8.88 8.10
C GLY A 127 9.28 9.00 7.41
N LEU A 128 10.25 9.66 8.05
CA LEU A 128 11.56 9.91 7.49
C LEU A 128 12.63 9.33 8.42
N PRO A 129 13.39 8.30 8.01
CA PRO A 129 14.48 7.75 8.82
C PRO A 129 15.48 8.83 9.25
N ALA A 130 15.73 9.02 10.56
CA ALA A 130 16.76 9.95 11.01
C ALA A 130 18.19 9.48 10.69
N THR A 131 18.34 8.17 10.48
CA THR A 131 19.57 7.54 10.01
C THR A 131 19.24 6.53 8.91
N ASN A 132 20.22 6.18 8.09
CA ASN A 132 20.12 5.11 7.09
C ASN A 132 19.00 5.30 6.04
N TRP A 133 18.64 6.54 5.69
CA TRP A 133 17.80 6.77 4.53
C TRP A 133 18.50 6.25 3.26
N ASN A 134 17.82 5.39 2.52
CA ASN A 134 18.39 4.69 1.38
C ASN A 134 18.30 5.49 0.07
N GLY A 135 17.79 6.72 0.11
CA GLY A 135 17.62 7.61 -1.04
C GLY A 135 16.32 7.43 -1.82
N ARG A 136 15.37 6.64 -1.30
CA ARG A 136 14.10 6.30 -1.96
C ARG A 136 12.90 6.74 -1.15
N PHE A 137 11.78 6.94 -1.85
CA PHE A 137 10.46 7.17 -1.25
C PHE A 137 9.56 5.93 -1.46
N ARG A 138 8.69 5.63 -0.50
CA ARG A 138 7.69 4.57 -0.58
C ARG A 138 6.32 5.03 -0.10
N GLY A 139 5.35 5.11 -1.02
CA GLY A 139 3.94 5.24 -0.68
C GLY A 139 3.34 3.89 -0.28
N THR A 140 2.41 3.91 0.67
CA THR A 140 1.68 2.72 1.13
C THR A 140 0.18 2.93 0.98
N GLY A 141 -0.49 1.94 0.39
CA GLY A 141 -1.95 1.93 0.25
C GLY A 141 -2.70 1.33 1.44
N GLY A 142 -4.02 1.46 1.40
CA GLY A 142 -4.93 1.05 2.46
C GLY A 142 -5.65 -0.28 2.23
N GLY A 143 -6.81 -0.44 2.85
CA GLY A 143 -7.61 -1.67 2.83
C GLY A 143 -9.08 -1.41 3.13
N GLY A 144 -9.99 -2.17 2.51
CA GLY A 144 -11.43 -1.90 2.61
C GLY A 144 -11.76 -0.50 2.09
N PHE A 145 -12.52 0.28 2.86
CA PHE A 145 -12.77 1.69 2.52
C PHE A 145 -11.68 2.65 3.00
N LEU A 146 -10.69 2.19 3.77
CA LEU A 146 -9.67 3.05 4.36
C LEU A 146 -8.51 3.32 3.41
N GLY A 147 -8.00 4.55 3.45
CA GLY A 147 -6.78 4.97 2.76
C GLY A 147 -5.49 4.39 3.35
N GLY A 148 -5.47 4.21 4.68
CA GLY A 148 -4.25 3.91 5.44
C GLY A 148 -4.21 4.70 6.75
N SER A 149 -3.08 4.64 7.45
CA SER A 149 -2.84 5.32 8.73
C SER A 149 -1.35 5.51 8.98
N ALA A 150 -0.99 6.29 10.01
CA ALA A 150 0.40 6.45 10.44
C ALA A 150 1.09 5.11 10.77
N ASN A 151 0.34 4.09 11.20
CA ASN A 151 0.90 2.76 11.51
C ASN A 151 1.50 2.07 10.28
N ASN A 152 1.06 2.43 9.07
CA ASN A 152 1.57 1.85 7.82
C ASN A 152 3.02 2.29 7.52
N LEU A 153 3.55 3.30 8.22
CA LEU A 153 4.88 3.85 7.96
C LEU A 153 6.03 3.03 8.56
N ARG A 154 5.78 2.27 9.64
CA ARG A 154 6.85 1.63 10.43
C ARG A 154 7.70 0.66 9.58
N GLY A 155 7.06 -0.21 8.81
CA GLY A 155 7.76 -1.19 7.97
C GLY A 155 8.67 -0.55 6.91
N PRO A 156 8.16 0.36 6.06
CA PRO A 156 8.98 1.09 5.10
C PRO A 156 10.14 1.88 5.74
N VAL A 157 9.88 2.56 6.85
CA VAL A 157 10.89 3.38 7.54
C VAL A 157 12.05 2.54 8.07
N THR A 158 11.78 1.39 8.69
CA THR A 158 12.84 0.49 9.18
C THR A 158 13.65 -0.15 8.05
N GLN A 159 13.11 -0.18 6.83
CA GLN A 159 13.81 -0.58 5.61
C GLN A 159 14.60 0.58 4.95
N GLY A 160 14.62 1.76 5.58
CA GLY A 160 15.36 2.93 5.13
C GLY A 160 14.64 3.78 4.08
N TYR A 161 13.35 3.56 3.83
CA TYR A 161 12.59 4.43 2.93
C TYR A 161 12.09 5.66 3.67
N ALA A 162 12.10 6.81 2.99
CA ALA A 162 11.14 7.86 3.31
C ALA A 162 9.75 7.33 2.93
N ALA A 163 8.78 7.39 3.83
CA ALA A 163 7.53 6.67 3.68
C ALA A 163 6.32 7.60 3.77
N GLY A 164 5.26 7.28 3.03
CA GLY A 164 4.00 8.01 3.09
C GLY A 164 2.78 7.09 3.18
N ALA A 165 1.77 7.55 3.91
CA ALA A 165 0.45 6.95 4.02
C ALA A 165 -0.60 8.07 4.19
N THR A 166 -1.88 7.78 3.94
CA THR A 166 -2.96 8.77 4.06
C THR A 166 -4.25 8.09 4.49
N ASP A 167 -5.13 8.82 5.17
CA ASP A 167 -6.50 8.35 5.45
C ASP A 167 -7.44 8.48 4.23
N THR A 168 -6.99 9.17 3.17
CA THR A 168 -7.75 9.52 1.97
C THR A 168 -9.02 10.35 2.22
N GLY A 169 -9.04 11.16 3.28
CA GLY A 169 -10.11 12.13 3.55
C GLY A 169 -11.17 11.67 4.54
N HIS A 170 -11.03 10.47 5.13
CA HIS A 170 -11.97 9.98 6.13
C HIS A 170 -11.39 8.93 7.07
N GLU A 171 -12.03 8.82 8.23
CA GLU A 171 -11.79 7.76 9.20
C GLU A 171 -12.95 6.77 9.20
N GLY A 172 -12.71 5.55 9.68
CA GLY A 172 -13.71 4.50 9.75
C GLY A 172 -13.76 3.58 8.52
N GLY A 173 -14.08 2.31 8.75
CA GLY A 173 -13.99 1.25 7.73
C GLY A 173 -15.20 1.11 6.82
N SER A 174 -16.15 2.05 6.83
CA SER A 174 -17.41 1.98 6.06
C SER A 174 -17.39 2.96 4.88
N GLY A 175 -18.31 2.75 3.93
CA GLY A 175 -18.51 3.66 2.79
C GLY A 175 -19.27 4.95 3.13
N SER A 176 -19.51 5.28 4.41
CA SER A 176 -20.32 6.44 4.78
C SER A 176 -19.69 7.77 4.38
N PHE A 177 -18.37 7.82 4.19
CA PHE A 177 -17.66 9.00 3.66
C PHE A 177 -18.19 9.46 2.29
N ALA A 178 -18.81 8.55 1.53
CA ALA A 178 -19.37 8.85 0.22
C ALA A 178 -20.68 9.65 0.28
N LEU A 179 -21.23 9.89 1.48
CA LEU A 179 -22.47 10.65 1.68
C LEU A 179 -22.23 11.91 2.53
N ASP A 180 -22.90 12.99 2.18
CA ASP A 180 -22.97 14.20 2.99
C ASP A 180 -24.04 14.06 4.11
N ALA A 181 -24.13 15.06 4.99
CA ALA A 181 -25.09 15.06 6.10
C ALA A 181 -26.57 14.98 5.66
N SER A 182 -26.88 15.29 4.39
CA SER A 182 -28.21 15.18 3.80
C SER A 182 -28.46 13.83 3.11
N GLY A 183 -27.48 12.91 3.13
CA GLY A 183 -27.54 11.62 2.47
C GLY A 183 -27.32 11.68 0.95
N ARG A 184 -26.82 12.80 0.42
CA ARG A 184 -26.46 12.93 -1.00
C ARG A 184 -24.99 12.57 -1.19
N LEU A 185 -24.59 12.26 -2.42
CA LEU A 185 -23.20 11.93 -2.72
C LEU A 185 -22.25 13.07 -2.37
N ASN A 186 -21.27 12.79 -1.52
CA ASN A 186 -20.14 13.66 -1.24
C ASN A 186 -19.04 13.41 -2.27
N TRP A 187 -19.15 14.09 -3.41
CA TRP A 187 -18.25 13.85 -4.54
C TRP A 187 -16.78 14.13 -4.23
N GLN A 188 -16.47 15.12 -3.39
CA GLN A 188 -15.09 15.41 -3.04
C GLN A 188 -14.49 14.25 -2.24
N SER A 189 -15.15 13.79 -1.17
CA SER A 189 -14.63 12.65 -0.39
C SER A 189 -14.57 11.35 -1.21
N ILE A 190 -15.47 11.17 -2.19
CA ILE A 190 -15.36 10.07 -3.16
C ILE A 190 -14.09 10.21 -4.00
N VAL A 191 -13.77 11.41 -4.49
CA VAL A 191 -12.56 11.71 -5.27
C VAL A 191 -11.29 11.53 -4.44
N ASP A 192 -11.28 12.00 -3.19
CA ASP A 192 -10.17 11.87 -2.25
C ASP A 192 -9.80 10.41 -2.04
N ASN A 193 -10.81 9.55 -1.80
CA ASN A 193 -10.60 8.10 -1.68
C ASN A 193 -10.27 7.41 -3.00
N ALA A 194 -10.90 7.84 -4.10
CA ALA A 194 -10.75 7.19 -5.38
C ALA A 194 -9.34 7.35 -5.94
N TYR A 195 -8.76 8.55 -5.90
CA TYR A 195 -7.45 8.79 -6.50
C TYR A 195 -6.66 9.97 -5.91
N LEU A 196 -7.32 10.99 -5.37
CA LEU A 196 -6.63 12.24 -5.08
C LEU A 196 -5.76 12.15 -3.82
N GLY A 197 -6.24 11.51 -2.75
CA GLY A 197 -5.49 11.46 -1.49
C GLY A 197 -4.15 10.73 -1.59
N ILE A 198 -4.03 9.69 -2.43
CA ILE A 198 -2.75 8.99 -2.63
C ILE A 198 -1.76 9.86 -3.41
N HIS A 199 -2.21 10.53 -4.46
CA HIS A 199 -1.40 11.49 -5.20
C HIS A 199 -0.88 12.61 -4.27
N GLU A 200 -1.76 13.21 -3.47
CA GLU A 200 -1.40 14.30 -2.58
C GLU A 200 -0.42 13.86 -1.48
N MET A 201 -0.65 12.68 -0.90
CA MET A 201 0.32 12.04 0.00
C MET A 201 1.70 11.90 -0.65
N THR A 202 1.73 11.54 -1.93
CA THR A 202 2.96 11.36 -2.69
C THR A 202 3.67 12.69 -2.91
N VAL A 203 2.94 13.72 -3.33
CA VAL A 203 3.48 15.07 -3.56
C VAL A 203 4.03 15.66 -2.26
N VAL A 204 3.24 15.64 -1.18
CA VAL A 204 3.64 16.13 0.14
C VAL A 204 4.83 15.35 0.69
N GLY A 205 4.78 14.02 0.61
CA GLY A 205 5.85 13.15 1.12
C GLY A 205 7.18 13.38 0.41
N LYS A 206 7.18 13.50 -0.92
CA LYS A 206 8.40 13.81 -1.69
C LYS A 206 8.94 15.20 -1.39
N ALA A 207 8.07 16.20 -1.22
CA ALA A 207 8.48 17.54 -0.85
C ALA A 207 9.16 17.56 0.53
N LEU A 208 8.52 16.98 1.54
CA LEU A 208 9.09 16.89 2.90
C LEU A 208 10.38 16.06 2.95
N THR A 209 10.47 15.00 2.13
CA THR A 209 11.72 14.22 2.00
C THR A 209 12.85 15.11 1.47
N LYS A 210 12.57 15.92 0.44
CA LYS A 210 13.55 16.85 -0.12
C LYS A 210 13.99 17.90 0.89
N GLU A 211 13.06 18.48 1.65
CA GLU A 211 13.36 19.46 2.68
C GLU A 211 14.22 18.86 3.80
N TYR A 212 13.90 17.63 4.24
CA TYR A 212 14.58 17.01 5.38
C TYR A 212 16.01 16.52 5.06
N TYR A 213 16.23 15.96 3.87
CA TYR A 213 17.55 15.42 3.47
C TYR A 213 18.33 16.35 2.53
N GLY A 214 17.77 17.49 2.13
CA GLY A 214 18.34 18.37 1.11
C GLY A 214 18.41 17.73 -0.29
N LYS A 215 17.79 16.56 -0.49
CA LYS A 215 17.84 15.75 -1.71
C LYS A 215 16.47 15.15 -1.95
N ALA A 216 15.97 15.29 -3.18
CA ALA A 216 14.76 14.57 -3.58
C ALA A 216 15.05 13.05 -3.63
N PRO A 217 14.03 12.20 -3.38
CA PRO A 217 14.14 10.77 -3.64
C PRO A 217 14.63 10.51 -5.06
N ARG A 218 15.63 9.64 -5.21
CA ARG A 218 16.13 9.22 -6.53
C ARG A 218 15.12 8.33 -7.25
N TYR A 219 14.43 7.49 -6.49
CA TYR A 219 13.35 6.63 -6.95
C TYR A 219 12.20 6.63 -5.94
N SER A 220 10.99 6.42 -6.43
CA SER A 220 9.76 6.38 -5.66
C SER A 220 8.97 5.12 -5.99
N TYR A 221 8.51 4.41 -4.97
CA TYR A 221 7.75 3.17 -5.13
C TYR A 221 6.39 3.25 -4.44
N PHE A 222 5.37 2.60 -5.00
CA PHE A 222 4.10 2.40 -4.32
C PHE A 222 3.89 0.91 -4.05
N VAL A 223 3.42 0.57 -2.85
CA VAL A 223 3.12 -0.82 -2.49
C VAL A 223 1.76 -0.89 -1.81
N GLY A 224 0.87 -1.74 -2.32
CA GLY A 224 -0.45 -1.94 -1.73
C GLY A 224 -1.09 -3.27 -2.10
N GLY A 225 -1.93 -3.78 -1.20
CA GLY A 225 -2.79 -4.95 -1.42
C GLY A 225 -4.26 -4.58 -1.31
N SER A 226 -5.18 -5.32 -1.96
CA SER A 226 -6.63 -5.04 -1.90
C SER A 226 -6.96 -3.62 -2.38
N THR A 227 -7.52 -2.75 -1.52
CA THR A 227 -7.72 -1.32 -1.82
C THR A 227 -6.41 -0.62 -2.13
N GLY A 228 -5.32 -0.95 -1.43
CA GLY A 228 -3.98 -0.50 -1.81
C GLY A 228 -3.59 -0.95 -3.22
N GLY A 229 -3.94 -2.17 -3.62
CA GLY A 229 -3.68 -2.63 -4.99
C GLY A 229 -4.47 -1.81 -6.03
N ARG A 230 -5.73 -1.46 -5.73
CA ARG A 230 -6.54 -0.54 -6.55
C ARG A 230 -5.89 0.84 -6.64
N GLN A 231 -5.46 1.39 -5.51
CA GLN A 231 -4.80 2.69 -5.43
C GLN A 231 -3.52 2.71 -6.27
N GLY A 232 -2.67 1.67 -6.18
CA GLY A 232 -1.48 1.57 -7.02
C GLY A 232 -1.78 1.55 -8.52
N LEU A 233 -2.84 0.84 -8.95
CA LEU A 233 -3.24 0.87 -10.36
C LEU A 233 -3.81 2.24 -10.77
N MET A 234 -4.47 2.93 -9.85
CA MET A 234 -4.98 4.28 -10.10
C MET A 234 -3.85 5.30 -10.25
N GLU A 235 -2.80 5.21 -9.43
CA GLU A 235 -1.57 5.99 -9.59
C GLU A 235 -0.95 5.78 -10.96
N ALA A 236 -0.81 4.52 -11.39
CA ALA A 236 -0.27 4.20 -12.72
C ALA A 236 -1.10 4.82 -13.88
N GLN A 237 -2.43 4.88 -13.71
CA GLN A 237 -3.35 5.35 -14.76
C GLN A 237 -3.50 6.87 -14.80
N ARG A 238 -3.54 7.52 -13.64
CA ARG A 238 -3.90 8.94 -13.52
C ARG A 238 -2.70 9.83 -13.19
N TYR A 239 -1.72 9.31 -12.46
CA TYR A 239 -0.54 10.02 -11.99
C TYR A 239 0.73 9.24 -12.37
N PRO A 240 1.00 8.99 -13.66
CA PRO A 240 2.06 8.08 -14.10
C PRO A 240 3.48 8.53 -13.70
N ASN A 241 3.64 9.77 -13.25
CA ASN A 241 4.93 10.34 -12.80
C ASN A 241 5.14 10.25 -11.29
N ASP A 242 4.16 9.74 -10.54
CA ASP A 242 4.26 9.66 -9.08
C ASP A 242 5.18 8.54 -8.62
N TYR A 243 5.37 7.48 -9.42
CA TYR A 243 6.14 6.32 -9.03
C TYR A 243 6.96 5.72 -10.18
N ASP A 244 8.20 5.35 -9.88
CA ASP A 244 9.08 4.59 -10.78
C ASP A 244 8.75 3.09 -10.78
N GLY A 245 8.08 2.61 -9.73
CA GLY A 245 7.65 1.22 -9.61
C GLY A 245 6.44 1.06 -8.68
N ILE A 246 5.51 0.20 -9.08
CA ILE A 246 4.24 -0.03 -8.35
C ILE A 246 4.04 -1.53 -8.15
N VAL A 247 3.78 -1.92 -6.91
CA VAL A 247 3.37 -3.28 -6.53
C VAL A 247 1.91 -3.25 -6.11
N SER A 248 1.05 -3.81 -6.96
CA SER A 248 -0.39 -3.93 -6.74
C SER A 248 -0.81 -5.39 -6.55
N ALA A 249 -0.98 -5.82 -5.30
CA ALA A 249 -1.42 -7.17 -4.95
C ALA A 249 -2.95 -7.26 -4.79
N CYS A 250 -3.57 -8.35 -5.25
CA CYS A 250 -5.03 -8.59 -5.25
C CYS A 250 -5.87 -7.29 -5.38
N PRO A 251 -5.69 -6.50 -6.47
CA PRO A 251 -6.20 -5.15 -6.53
C PRO A 251 -7.74 -5.13 -6.59
N ALA A 252 -8.37 -4.43 -5.64
CA ALA A 252 -9.82 -4.29 -5.53
C ALA A 252 -10.36 -3.29 -6.57
N ILE A 253 -10.16 -3.57 -7.86
CA ILE A 253 -10.63 -2.74 -8.97
C ILE A 253 -12.12 -2.95 -9.24
N ASN A 254 -12.72 -2.06 -10.04
CA ASN A 254 -14.11 -2.14 -10.46
C ASN A 254 -15.09 -2.22 -9.27
N TRP A 255 -14.96 -1.30 -8.31
CA TRP A 255 -15.80 -1.24 -7.10
C TRP A 255 -17.31 -1.33 -7.39
N GLN A 256 -17.77 -0.80 -8.52
CA GLN A 256 -19.16 -0.88 -8.98
C GLN A 256 -19.65 -2.32 -9.26
N ARG A 257 -18.74 -3.28 -9.42
CA ARG A 257 -19.05 -4.72 -9.56
C ARG A 257 -18.57 -5.51 -8.35
N PHE A 258 -17.37 -5.19 -7.86
CA PHE A 258 -16.73 -5.89 -6.75
C PHE A 258 -17.55 -5.78 -5.45
N LEU A 259 -17.91 -4.56 -5.03
CA LEU A 259 -18.62 -4.37 -3.75
C LEU A 259 -20.05 -4.96 -3.75
N PRO A 260 -20.86 -4.81 -4.81
CA PRO A 260 -22.15 -5.50 -4.85
C PRO A 260 -22.03 -7.03 -4.90
N ALA A 261 -20.95 -7.57 -5.47
CA ALA A 261 -20.74 -9.01 -5.52
C ALA A 261 -20.49 -9.61 -4.12
N ASP A 262 -19.99 -8.84 -3.15
CA ASP A 262 -19.85 -9.29 -1.76
C ASP A 262 -21.20 -9.52 -1.06
N LEU A 263 -22.32 -9.07 -1.65
CA LEU A 263 -23.69 -9.28 -1.13
C LEU A 263 -24.37 -10.56 -1.67
N TRP A 264 -23.76 -11.23 -2.66
CA TRP A 264 -24.35 -12.38 -3.36
C TRP A 264 -23.66 -13.69 -2.97
#